data_AF-A0A1Q9XYR4-F1
#
_entry.id   AF-A0A1Q9XYR4-F1
#
_cell.length_a   1.000
_cell.length_b   1.000
_cell.length_c   1.000
_cell.angle_alpha   90.00
_cell.angle_beta   90.00
_cell.angle_gamma   90.00
#
_symmetry.space_group_name_H-M   'P 1'
#
loop_
_entity.id
_entity.type
_entity.pdbx_description
1 polymer ?
#
loop_
_entity_poly.entity_id
_entity_poly.type
_entity_poly.pdbx_seq_one_letter_code
_entity_poly.pdbx_strand_id
1 'polypeptide(L)'
;MKRPGKSSQLGAVAIEFAMLFAVFFVVVYGIIAYSIPMLLLLTFKQVSADAARATLQVDPGNAAYTQLISREVTAVVQRSWLPESWRGGNCPAPEQDAAGLNWSPLPSHDGQPSYGNIALDNRDPAAPRYVLHVCLQRGYNHDGPSDQRAIVPTLRLLGITIPSLPEDNGEVVIRGATTVTL
;
A
#
# COMPACT_ATOMS: atom_id res chain seq x y z
N MET A 1 0.27 -18.99 -72.93
CA MET A 1 -0.21 -18.12 -71.83
C MET A 1 -0.09 -18.89 -70.51
N LYS A 2 0.95 -18.62 -69.70
CA LYS A 2 1.11 -19.20 -68.35
C LYS A 2 0.62 -18.18 -67.33
N ARG A 3 -0.42 -18.50 -66.56
CA ARG A 3 -0.89 -17.68 -65.43
C ARG A 3 0.04 -17.94 -64.23
N PRO A 4 0.60 -16.92 -63.57
CA PRO A 4 1.39 -17.14 -62.37
C PRO A 4 0.44 -17.54 -61.23
N GLY A 5 0.74 -18.67 -60.59
CA GLY A 5 0.01 -19.14 -59.41
C GLY A 5 0.18 -18.14 -58.27
N LYS A 6 -0.94 -17.73 -57.70
CA LYS A 6 -1.00 -16.86 -56.52
C LYS A 6 -0.45 -17.67 -55.33
N SER A 7 0.80 -17.46 -54.96
CA SER A 7 1.38 -18.10 -53.78
C SER A 7 0.70 -17.55 -52.53
N SER A 8 -0.06 -18.39 -51.84
CA SER A 8 -0.62 -18.08 -50.53
C SER A 8 0.54 -18.03 -49.52
N GLN A 9 0.89 -16.83 -49.06
CA GLN A 9 1.92 -16.58 -48.05
C GLN A 9 1.43 -17.04 -46.66
N LEU A 10 1.40 -18.35 -46.43
CA LEU A 10 1.02 -18.94 -45.14
C LEU A 10 2.04 -18.62 -44.02
N GLY A 11 3.29 -18.34 -44.38
CA GLY A 11 4.36 -18.04 -43.41
C GLY A 11 4.34 -16.63 -42.81
N ALA A 12 3.82 -15.64 -43.55
CA ALA A 12 3.75 -14.25 -43.07
C ALA A 12 2.76 -14.12 -41.89
N VAL A 13 1.60 -14.77 -42.01
CA VAL A 13 0.56 -14.80 -40.96
C VAL A 13 1.07 -15.45 -39.67
N ALA A 14 1.91 -16.48 -39.77
CA ALA A 14 2.46 -17.17 -38.61
C ALA A 14 3.42 -16.29 -37.79
N ILE A 15 4.26 -15.49 -38.46
CA ILE A 15 5.22 -14.58 -37.80
C ILE A 15 4.48 -13.41 -37.14
N GLU A 16 3.49 -12.84 -37.83
CA GLU A 16 2.65 -11.77 -37.29
C GLU A 16 1.88 -12.24 -36.04
N PHE A 17 1.30 -13.44 -36.10
CA PHE A 17 0.63 -14.04 -34.95
C PHE A 17 1.58 -14.31 -33.78
N ALA A 18 2.80 -14.79 -34.03
CA ALA A 18 3.79 -15.04 -32.98
C ALA A 18 4.14 -13.76 -32.19
N MET A 19 4.25 -12.62 -32.86
CA MET A 19 4.51 -11.33 -32.22
C MET A 19 3.30 -10.85 -31.41
N LEU A 20 2.10 -10.88 -32.00
CA LEU A 20 0.87 -10.47 -31.31
C LEU A 20 0.57 -11.34 -30.09
N PHE A 21 0.83 -12.64 -30.20
CA PHE A 21 0.70 -13.59 -29.09
C PHE A 21 1.57 -13.17 -27.90
N ALA A 22 2.86 -12.90 -28.12
CA ALA A 22 3.74 -12.45 -27.05
C ALA A 22 3.29 -11.12 -26.42
N VAL A 23 2.88 -10.15 -27.24
CA VAL A 23 2.38 -8.85 -26.76
C VAL A 23 1.12 -9.02 -25.90
N PHE A 24 0.18 -9.88 -26.30
CA PHE A 24 -1.02 -10.17 -25.53
C PHE A 24 -0.69 -10.69 -24.12
N PHE A 25 0.21 -11.66 -24.00
CA PHE A 25 0.62 -12.19 -22.70
C PHE A 25 1.33 -11.15 -21.83
N VAL A 26 2.18 -10.29 -22.42
CA VAL A 26 2.84 -9.21 -21.69
C VAL A 26 1.82 -8.22 -21.12
N VAL A 27 0.82 -7.83 -21.92
CA VAL A 27 -0.23 -6.90 -21.47
C VAL A 27 -1.10 -7.55 -20.38
N VAL A 28 -1.55 -8.78 -20.57
CA VAL A 28 -2.35 -9.50 -19.56
C VAL A 28 -1.57 -9.67 -18.27
N TYR A 29 -0.31 -10.09 -18.37
CA TYR A 29 0.58 -10.18 -17.21
C TYR A 29 0.71 -8.83 -16.51
N GLY A 30 0.96 -7.75 -17.24
CA GLY A 30 1.02 -6.40 -16.68
C GLY A 30 -0.25 -6.01 -15.93
N ILE A 31 -1.43 -6.23 -16.52
CA ILE A 31 -2.72 -5.92 -15.89
C ILE A 31 -2.86 -6.68 -14.56
N ILE A 32 -2.61 -7.99 -14.56
CA ILE A 32 -2.76 -8.82 -13.35
C ILE A 32 -1.71 -8.44 -12.31
N ALA A 33 -0.45 -8.32 -12.73
CA ALA A 33 0.68 -8.05 -11.86
C ALA A 33 0.56 -6.69 -11.13
N TYR A 34 0.08 -5.65 -11.82
CA TYR A 34 -0.06 -4.32 -11.23
C TYR A 34 -1.41 -4.08 -10.54
N SER A 35 -2.49 -4.77 -10.94
CA SER A 35 -3.82 -4.58 -10.34
C SER A 35 -3.89 -5.02 -8.88
N ILE A 36 -3.29 -6.15 -8.51
CA ILE A 36 -3.31 -6.66 -7.13
C ILE A 36 -2.61 -5.72 -6.12
N PRO A 37 -1.34 -5.31 -6.31
CA PRO A 37 -0.68 -4.39 -5.37
C PRO A 37 -1.36 -3.02 -5.36
N MET A 38 -1.89 -2.57 -6.50
CA MET A 38 -2.69 -1.35 -6.57
C MET A 38 -3.98 -1.47 -5.73
N LEU A 39 -4.74 -2.55 -5.88
CA LEU A 39 -5.95 -2.80 -5.09
C LEU A 39 -5.66 -2.82 -3.59
N LEU A 40 -4.55 -3.48 -3.20
CA LEU A 40 -4.13 -3.53 -1.80
C LEU A 40 -3.77 -2.13 -1.28
N LEU A 41 -3.01 -1.36 -2.06
CA LEU A 41 -2.66 0.02 -1.72
C LEU A 41 -3.92 0.89 -1.55
N LEU A 42 -4.90 0.77 -2.44
CA LEU A 42 -6.17 1.48 -2.34
C LEU A 42 -6.94 1.05 -1.09
N THR A 43 -6.96 -0.25 -0.79
CA THR A 43 -7.61 -0.79 0.40
C THR A 43 -6.99 -0.26 1.68
N PHE A 44 -5.66 -0.28 1.79
CA PHE A 44 -4.95 0.27 2.95
C PHE A 44 -5.22 1.77 3.12
N LYS A 45 -5.23 2.54 2.03
CA LYS A 45 -5.58 3.97 2.07
C LYS A 45 -7.02 4.20 2.53
N GLN A 46 -7.96 3.39 2.06
CA GLN A 46 -9.36 3.47 2.48
C GLN A 46 -9.51 3.17 3.97
N VAL A 47 -8.93 2.06 4.45
CA VAL A 47 -8.99 1.69 5.87
C VAL A 47 -8.31 2.73 6.75
N SER A 48 -7.15 3.27 6.34
CA SER A 48 -6.49 4.35 7.08
C SER A 48 -7.33 5.62 7.14
N ALA A 49 -8.04 5.96 6.06
CA ALA A 49 -8.90 7.12 6.01
C ALA A 49 -10.15 6.95 6.90
N ASP A 50 -10.76 5.77 6.89
CA ASP A 50 -11.91 5.48 7.74
C ASP A 50 -11.53 5.47 9.23
N ALA A 51 -10.36 4.91 9.56
CA ALA A 51 -9.83 4.96 10.91
C ALA A 51 -9.49 6.39 11.36
N ALA A 52 -8.89 7.20 10.48
CA ALA A 52 -8.61 8.62 10.77
C ALA A 52 -9.89 9.46 10.93
N ARG A 53 -10.98 9.13 10.22
CA ARG A 53 -12.28 9.80 10.40
C ARG A 53 -12.93 9.41 11.72
N ALA A 54 -12.82 8.15 12.12
CA ALA A 54 -13.42 7.67 13.37
C ALA A 54 -12.84 8.39 14.60
N THR A 55 -11.59 8.87 14.55
CA THR A 55 -10.99 9.61 15.66
C THR A 55 -11.57 11.02 15.87
N LEU A 56 -12.29 11.58 14.90
CA LEU A 56 -12.92 12.91 15.03
C LEU A 56 -14.01 12.94 16.12
N GLN A 57 -14.54 11.78 16.51
CA GLN A 57 -15.52 11.68 17.60
C GLN A 57 -14.86 11.65 18.99
N VAL A 58 -13.54 11.56 19.07
CA VAL A 58 -12.80 11.49 20.33
C VAL A 58 -12.66 12.90 20.90
N ASP A 59 -13.06 13.06 22.17
CA ASP A 59 -12.97 14.34 22.88
C ASP A 59 -11.50 14.76 23.10
N PRO A 60 -11.04 15.89 22.51
CA PRO A 60 -9.68 16.39 22.70
C PRO A 60 -9.38 16.87 24.12
N GLY A 61 -10.40 17.13 24.95
CA GLY A 61 -10.24 17.52 26.35
C GLY A 61 -9.87 16.37 27.29
N ASN A 62 -9.88 15.12 26.81
CA ASN A 62 -9.61 13.96 27.64
C ASN A 62 -8.11 13.79 27.94
N ALA A 63 -7.74 13.58 29.20
CA ALA A 63 -6.34 13.36 29.59
C ALA A 63 -5.68 12.13 28.93
N ALA A 64 -6.47 11.15 28.49
CA ALA A 64 -6.04 9.95 27.78
C ALA A 64 -6.30 10.02 26.27
N TYR A 65 -6.31 11.23 25.68
CA TYR A 65 -6.66 11.46 24.28
C TYR A 65 -5.93 10.55 23.29
N THR A 66 -4.60 10.45 23.40
CA THR A 66 -3.78 9.62 22.49
C THR A 66 -4.11 8.13 22.61
N GLN A 67 -4.42 7.64 23.80
CA GLN A 67 -4.85 6.26 24.03
C GLN A 67 -6.24 6.01 23.42
N LEU A 68 -7.17 6.97 23.54
CA LEU A 68 -8.50 6.87 22.93
C LEU A 68 -8.44 6.89 21.41
N ILE A 69 -7.60 7.75 20.82
CA ILE A 69 -7.31 7.75 19.38
C ILE A 69 -6.79 6.38 18.96
N SER A 70 -5.77 5.85 19.65
CA SER A 70 -5.20 4.56 19.28
C SER A 70 -6.23 3.43 19.36
N ARG A 71 -7.05 3.42 20.41
CA ARG A 71 -8.15 2.47 20.55
C ARG A 71 -9.13 2.53 19.39
N GLU A 72 -9.54 3.73 18.98
CA GLU A 72 -10.49 3.91 17.89
C GLU A 72 -9.89 3.48 16.53
N VAL A 73 -8.66 3.90 16.24
CA VAL A 73 -7.94 3.47 15.04
C VAL A 73 -7.82 1.95 15.01
N THR A 74 -7.41 1.35 16.13
CA THR A 74 -7.27 -0.11 16.26
C THR A 74 -8.60 -0.80 16.04
N ALA A 75 -9.70 -0.31 16.63
CA ALA A 75 -11.02 -0.89 16.46
C ALA A 75 -11.48 -0.88 15.00
N VAL A 76 -11.24 0.20 14.24
CA VAL A 76 -11.59 0.28 12.81
C VAL A 76 -10.73 -0.68 11.99
N VAL A 77 -9.41 -0.71 12.21
CA VAL A 77 -8.52 -1.64 11.53
C VAL A 77 -8.91 -3.10 11.80
N GLN A 78 -9.26 -3.41 13.05
CA GLN A 78 -9.66 -4.76 13.46
C GLN A 78 -11.00 -5.21 12.85
N ARG A 79 -11.92 -4.27 12.60
CA ARG A 79 -13.21 -4.53 11.94
C ARG A 79 -13.12 -4.51 10.41
N SER A 80 -11.98 -4.12 9.85
CA SER A 80 -11.79 -4.13 8.40
C SER A 80 -11.85 -5.55 7.85
N TRP A 81 -12.17 -5.67 6.57
CA TRP A 81 -12.23 -6.97 5.87
C TRP A 81 -10.85 -7.57 5.60
N LEU A 82 -9.76 -6.85 5.92
CA LEU A 82 -8.39 -7.31 5.71
C LEU A 82 -8.08 -8.52 6.58
N PRO A 83 -7.39 -9.54 6.04
CA PRO A 83 -6.86 -10.64 6.85
C PRO A 83 -5.98 -10.14 7.98
N GLU A 84 -5.99 -10.82 9.13
CA GLU A 84 -5.24 -10.41 10.31
C GLU A 84 -3.74 -10.22 10.03
N SER A 85 -3.14 -11.17 9.32
CA SER A 85 -1.73 -11.13 8.93
C SER A 85 -1.37 -9.98 7.97
N TRP A 86 -2.35 -9.25 7.45
CA TRP A 86 -2.13 -8.15 6.50
C TRP A 86 -2.30 -6.78 7.14
N ARG A 87 -2.75 -6.72 8.41
CA ARG A 87 -2.97 -5.48 9.16
C ARG A 87 -1.69 -5.10 9.92
N GLY A 88 -0.58 -5.00 9.22
CA GLY A 88 0.68 -4.56 9.82
C GLY A 88 0.62 -3.07 10.17
N GLY A 89 1.19 -2.72 11.32
CA GLY A 89 1.35 -1.36 11.81
C GLY A 89 2.84 -1.03 11.97
N ASN A 90 3.15 -0.18 12.94
CA ASN A 90 4.49 0.32 13.26
C ASN A 90 5.18 0.95 12.03
N CYS A 91 4.38 1.64 11.24
CA CYS A 91 4.91 2.46 10.16
C CYS A 91 5.89 3.50 10.74
N PRO A 92 7.09 3.71 10.16
CA PRO A 92 7.86 4.90 10.43
C PRO A 92 6.97 6.13 10.31
N ALA A 93 7.28 7.12 11.14
CA ALA A 93 6.71 8.44 10.99
C ALA A 93 6.78 8.85 9.52
N PRO A 94 5.82 9.66 9.02
CA PRO A 94 5.93 10.26 7.70
C PRO A 94 7.35 10.75 7.56
N GLU A 95 7.99 10.40 6.43
CA GLU A 95 9.35 10.85 6.11
C GLU A 95 9.38 12.31 6.54
N GLN A 96 10.26 12.57 7.51
CA GLN A 96 10.30 13.84 8.20
C GLN A 96 10.27 14.93 7.07
N ASP A 97 9.76 16.13 7.31
CA ASP A 97 10.12 17.30 6.46
C ASP A 97 9.14 17.81 5.39
N ALA A 98 7.99 17.20 5.09
CA ALA A 98 6.97 17.96 4.32
C ALA A 98 6.32 19.07 5.17
N ALA A 99 6.23 18.86 6.49
CA ALA A 99 5.51 19.72 7.41
C ALA A 99 6.23 19.99 8.75
N GLY A 100 7.51 19.65 8.94
CA GLY A 100 8.30 20.06 10.12
C GLY A 100 7.69 19.78 11.51
N LEU A 101 6.92 18.69 11.66
CA LEU A 101 6.23 18.32 12.89
C LEU A 101 7.03 17.29 13.71
N ASN A 102 6.91 17.37 15.04
CA ASN A 102 7.48 16.37 15.96
C ASN A 102 6.51 15.20 16.13
N TRP A 103 6.71 14.14 15.36
CA TRP A 103 5.88 12.94 15.38
C TRP A 103 6.21 12.02 16.55
N SER A 104 5.16 11.48 17.18
CA SER A 104 5.22 10.41 18.16
C SER A 104 4.31 9.26 17.73
N PRO A 105 4.73 7.99 17.86
CA PRO A 105 3.86 6.86 17.53
C PRO A 105 2.65 6.81 18.46
N LEU A 106 1.50 6.41 17.94
CA LEU A 106 0.36 6.04 18.78
C LEU A 106 0.74 4.85 19.66
N PRO A 107 0.22 4.76 20.89
CA PRO A 107 0.46 3.60 21.74
C PRO A 107 -0.12 2.34 21.10
N SER A 108 0.48 1.18 21.34
CA SER A 108 -0.15 -0.11 21.01
C SER A 108 -1.42 -0.31 21.84
N HIS A 109 -2.38 -1.07 21.30
CA HIS A 109 -3.65 -1.35 21.97
C HIS A 109 -4.09 -2.79 21.73
N ASP A 110 -4.56 -3.49 22.76
CA ASP A 110 -5.08 -4.87 22.69
C ASP A 110 -4.14 -5.86 21.96
N GLY A 111 -2.83 -5.75 22.20
CA GLY A 111 -1.80 -6.60 21.56
C GLY A 111 -1.55 -6.29 20.08
N GLN A 112 -2.25 -5.29 19.52
CA GLN A 112 -2.06 -4.83 18.15
C GLN A 112 -0.93 -3.80 18.05
N PRO A 113 -0.25 -3.71 16.90
CA PRO A 113 0.80 -2.73 16.67
C PRO A 113 0.24 -1.30 16.66
N SER A 114 1.14 -0.31 16.70
CA SER A 114 0.75 1.09 16.50
C SER A 114 0.29 1.32 15.06
N TYR A 115 -0.92 1.82 14.86
CA TYR A 115 -1.46 2.09 13.52
C TYR A 115 -1.33 3.55 13.08
N GLY A 116 -0.45 4.33 13.71
CA GLY A 116 -0.25 5.70 13.30
C GLY A 116 0.73 6.48 14.15
N ASN A 117 0.95 7.73 13.75
CA ASN A 117 1.74 8.71 14.47
C ASN A 117 0.88 9.95 14.70
N ILE A 118 1.12 10.65 15.80
CA ILE A 118 0.47 11.92 16.13
C ILE A 118 1.53 12.98 16.38
N ALA A 119 1.23 14.22 15.99
CA ALA A 119 2.04 15.37 16.27
C ALA A 119 1.16 16.53 16.73
N LEU A 120 1.76 17.48 17.45
CA LEU A 120 1.13 18.77 17.75
C LEU A 120 1.68 19.82 16.79
N ASP A 121 0.81 20.39 15.95
CA ASP A 121 1.13 21.60 15.20
C ASP A 121 0.83 22.82 16.07
N ASN A 122 1.90 23.43 16.58
CA ASN A 122 1.86 24.63 17.42
C ASN A 122 2.45 25.86 16.70
N ARG A 123 2.39 25.88 15.36
CA ARG A 123 2.85 27.05 14.58
C ARG A 123 2.01 28.29 14.82
N ASP A 124 0.73 28.10 15.10
CA ASP A 124 -0.18 29.14 15.59
C ASP A 124 -0.45 28.90 17.08
N PRO A 125 0.19 29.67 17.98
CA PRO A 125 0.00 29.50 19.42
C PRO A 125 -1.42 29.80 19.91
N ALA A 126 -2.23 30.51 19.11
CA ALA A 126 -3.61 30.82 19.46
C ALA A 126 -4.58 29.67 19.10
N ALA A 127 -4.14 28.72 18.26
CA ALA A 127 -4.95 27.61 17.78
C ALA A 127 -4.10 26.36 17.52
N PRO A 128 -3.52 25.72 18.57
CA PRO A 128 -2.78 24.49 18.42
C PRO A 128 -3.68 23.37 17.89
N ARG A 129 -3.17 22.53 16.98
CA ARG A 129 -3.93 21.44 16.38
C ARG A 129 -3.16 20.13 16.46
N TYR A 130 -3.87 19.04 16.65
CA TYR A 130 -3.25 17.73 16.51
C TYR A 130 -3.25 17.33 15.04
N VAL A 131 -2.17 16.70 14.61
CA VAL A 131 -2.07 16.10 13.27
C VAL A 131 -1.87 14.61 13.46
N LEU A 132 -2.80 13.84 12.93
CA LEU A 132 -2.83 12.39 13.01
C LEU A 132 -2.46 11.81 11.66
N HIS A 133 -1.52 10.87 11.65
CA HIS A 133 -1.13 10.09 10.49
C HIS A 133 -1.42 8.61 10.75
N VAL A 134 -2.51 8.11 10.19
CA VAL A 134 -2.88 6.70 10.28
C VAL A 134 -2.21 5.93 9.15
N CYS A 135 -1.62 4.79 9.45
CA CYS A 135 -0.86 4.00 8.50
C CYS A 135 -1.03 2.49 8.72
N LEU A 136 -1.28 1.79 7.62
CA LEU A 136 -1.21 0.34 7.53
C LEU A 136 -0.12 -0.03 6.55
N GLN A 137 0.61 -1.09 6.86
CA GLN A 137 1.63 -1.62 5.98
C GLN A 137 1.65 -3.15 5.97
N ARG A 138 2.20 -3.69 4.90
CA ARG A 138 2.56 -5.09 4.80
C ARG A 138 3.90 -5.24 4.13
N GLY A 139 4.84 -5.86 4.84
CA GLY A 139 6.10 -6.34 4.28
C GLY A 139 5.90 -7.67 3.57
N TYR A 140 6.68 -7.86 2.51
CA TYR A 140 6.80 -9.08 1.76
C TYR A 140 8.28 -9.42 1.63
N ASN A 141 8.63 -10.62 2.04
CA ASN A 141 9.95 -11.18 1.84
C ASN A 141 9.84 -12.30 0.81
N HIS A 142 10.47 -12.11 -0.36
CA HIS A 142 10.43 -13.10 -1.43
C HIS A 142 11.05 -14.44 -1.00
N ASP A 143 12.10 -14.37 -0.19
CA ASP A 143 12.86 -15.51 0.32
C ASP A 143 12.36 -15.97 1.71
N GLY A 144 11.32 -15.32 2.23
CA GLY A 144 10.75 -15.56 3.54
C GLY A 144 9.84 -16.81 3.63
N PRO A 145 9.36 -17.10 4.86
CA PRO A 145 8.35 -18.13 5.09
C PRO A 145 7.04 -17.82 4.34
N SER A 146 6.20 -18.83 4.15
CA SER A 146 5.05 -18.76 3.22
C SER A 146 4.02 -17.66 3.53
N ASP A 147 3.92 -17.25 4.80
CA ASP A 147 3.07 -16.15 5.30
C ASP A 147 3.60 -14.76 4.92
N GLN A 148 4.90 -14.65 4.63
CA GLN A 148 5.60 -13.42 4.27
C GLN A 148 5.86 -13.30 2.76
N ARG A 149 5.55 -14.33 1.97
CA ARG A 149 5.76 -14.30 0.52
C ARG A 149 4.82 -13.33 -0.19
N ALA A 150 5.33 -12.77 -1.29
CA ALA A 150 4.54 -11.91 -2.17
C ALA A 150 3.29 -12.63 -2.68
N ILE A 151 2.13 -11.97 -2.62
CA ILE A 151 0.90 -12.49 -3.26
C ILE A 151 1.10 -12.59 -4.78
N VAL A 152 1.84 -11.63 -5.33
CA VAL A 152 2.10 -11.53 -6.77
C VAL A 152 3.51 -12.04 -7.05
N PRO A 153 3.69 -13.03 -7.94
CA PRO A 153 5.01 -13.43 -8.37
C PRO A 153 5.67 -12.26 -9.10
N THR A 154 6.82 -11.83 -8.62
CA THR A 154 7.65 -10.84 -9.29
C THR A 154 8.56 -11.54 -10.30
N LEU A 155 8.60 -11.02 -11.53
CA LEU A 155 9.53 -11.49 -12.56
C LEU A 155 10.77 -10.61 -12.56
N ARG A 156 11.95 -11.22 -12.54
CA ARG A 156 13.22 -10.53 -12.70
C ARG A 156 13.73 -10.74 -14.11
N LEU A 157 13.61 -9.71 -14.94
CA LEU A 157 13.98 -9.74 -16.36
C LEU A 157 15.00 -8.63 -16.62
N LEU A 158 16.18 -8.98 -17.13
CA LEU A 158 17.24 -8.02 -17.50
C LEU A 158 17.60 -7.04 -16.35
N GLY A 159 17.53 -7.49 -15.10
CA GLY A 159 17.82 -6.68 -13.92
C GLY A 159 16.64 -5.84 -13.38
N ILE A 160 15.47 -5.90 -14.01
CA ILE A 160 14.26 -5.18 -13.60
C ILE A 160 13.29 -6.16 -12.93
N THR A 161 12.71 -5.74 -11.80
CA THR A 161 11.63 -6.48 -11.11
C THR A 161 10.27 -5.98 -11.61
N ILE A 162 9.41 -6.91 -12.06
CA ILE A 162 8.07 -6.61 -12.59
C ILE A 162 7.03 -7.39 -11.78
N PRO A 163 6.07 -6.74 -11.10
CA PRO A 163 5.90 -5.29 -11.02
C PRO A 163 6.99 -4.65 -10.15
N SER A 164 7.32 -3.39 -10.44
CA SER A 164 8.19 -2.59 -9.58
C SER A 164 7.44 -2.20 -8.31
N LEU A 165 7.89 -2.68 -7.16
CA LEU A 165 7.26 -2.41 -5.86
C LEU A 165 8.23 -1.65 -4.95
N PRO A 166 7.72 -0.83 -4.01
CA PRO A 166 8.57 -0.14 -3.04
C PRO A 166 9.31 -1.15 -2.16
N GLU A 167 10.60 -0.92 -1.94
CA GLU A 167 11.44 -1.75 -1.07
C GLU A 167 11.98 -0.90 0.09
N ASP A 168 11.97 -1.48 1.29
CA ASP A 168 12.55 -0.92 2.51
C ASP A 168 13.44 -1.99 3.14
N ASN A 169 14.72 -1.69 3.34
CA ASN A 169 15.74 -2.63 3.82
C ASN A 169 15.80 -3.98 3.07
N GLY A 170 15.52 -3.99 1.76
CA GLY A 170 15.52 -5.18 0.92
C GLY A 170 14.26 -6.03 1.00
N GLU A 171 13.24 -5.60 1.73
CA GLU A 171 11.91 -6.21 1.73
C GLU A 171 10.93 -5.32 0.97
N VAL A 172 10.00 -5.94 0.23
CA VAL A 172 8.96 -5.17 -0.47
C VAL A 172 7.91 -4.73 0.55
N VAL A 173 7.64 -3.43 0.67
CA VAL A 173 6.66 -2.91 1.63
C VAL A 173 5.56 -2.16 0.90
N ILE A 174 4.33 -2.66 1.01
CA ILE A 174 3.14 -1.96 0.53
C ILE A 174 2.51 -1.23 1.70
N ARG A 175 2.36 0.10 1.58
CA ARG A 175 1.87 0.97 2.64
C ARG A 175 0.75 1.87 2.15
N GLY A 176 -0.35 1.91 2.90
CA GLY A 176 -1.40 2.91 2.74
C GLY A 176 -1.52 3.76 3.98
N ALA A 177 -1.60 5.07 3.81
CA ALA A 177 -1.67 6.01 4.91
C ALA A 177 -2.60 7.18 4.61
N THR A 178 -3.09 7.83 5.66
CA THR A 178 -3.90 9.05 5.60
C THR A 178 -3.53 9.97 6.74
N THR A 179 -3.34 11.25 6.42
CA THR A 179 -3.08 12.30 7.41
C THR A 179 -4.31 13.19 7.56
N VAL A 180 -4.73 13.47 8.79
CA VAL A 180 -5.82 14.38 9.12
C VAL A 180 -5.39 15.34 10.22
N THR A 181 -5.97 16.53 10.22
CA THR A 181 -5.83 17.49 11.34
C THR A 181 -7.08 17.36 12.22
N LEU A 182 -6.86 17.27 13.53
CA LEU A 182 -7.89 17.14 14.56
C LEU A 182 -8.06 18.47 15.30
#